data_AF-A0A537UMM1-F1
#
_entry.id   AF-A0A537UMM1-F1
#
_cell.length_a   1.000
_cell.length_b   1.000
_cell.length_c   1.000
_cell.angle_alpha   90.00
_cell.angle_beta   90.00
_cell.angle_gamma   90.00
#
_symmetry.space_group_name_H-M   'P 1'
#
loop_
_entity.id
_entity.type
_entity.pdbx_description
1 polymer ?
#
loop_
_entity_poly.entity_id
_entity_poly.type
_entity_poly.pdbx_seq_one_letter_code
_entity_poly.pdbx_strand_id
1 'polypeptide(L)'
;MQAANCEEIVRNWRQRPGMLGFRFTFNQPQQQSWWTDGSLDWFWAACEREKLPVGLLAGGHMAAFGKIAERHPGLKLHIDHLGRRGGGGGEKDAAAFADLPDMLALAKLPNVGVKMSGAPSYSSDPYPYRNIHGYLHQIFDAFGPSRSFWGTDITRMPCSYRECVTMFTEELPWLKGSDRDLVMGRAVCDWLGWKHPARA
;
A
#
# COMPACT_ATOMS: atom_id res chain seq x y z
N MET A 1 4.25 0.08 22.29
CA MET A 1 3.29 1.21 22.20
C MET A 1 3.27 2.08 23.47
N GLN A 2 3.59 1.54 24.65
CA GLN A 2 3.66 2.27 25.93
C GLN A 2 5.10 2.58 26.38
N ALA A 3 6.07 2.58 25.46
CA ALA A 3 7.42 2.99 25.81
C ALA A 3 7.43 4.49 26.10
N ALA A 4 8.06 4.92 27.20
CA ALA A 4 8.07 6.32 27.63
C ALA A 4 8.62 7.31 26.58
N ASN A 5 9.34 6.81 25.56
CA ASN A 5 9.95 7.59 24.49
C ASN A 5 9.32 7.36 23.10
N CYS A 6 8.08 6.87 23.02
CA CYS A 6 7.46 6.50 21.74
C CYS A 6 7.37 7.67 20.73
N GLU A 7 7.03 8.87 21.17
CA GLU A 7 7.03 10.08 20.32
C GLU A 7 8.43 10.52 19.91
N GLU A 8 9.42 10.33 20.78
CA GLU A 8 10.82 10.65 20.49
C GLU A 8 11.38 9.72 19.39
N ILE A 9 10.97 8.45 19.38
CA ILE A 9 11.29 7.52 18.29
C ILE A 9 10.75 8.03 16.96
N VAL A 10 9.50 8.52 16.92
CA VAL A 10 8.89 9.08 15.70
C VAL A 10 9.64 10.33 15.26
N ARG A 11 9.90 11.27 16.17
CA ARG A 11 10.63 12.52 15.89
C ARG A 11 12.02 12.26 15.30
N ASN A 12 12.75 11.30 15.85
CA ASN A 12 14.12 11.02 15.43
C ASN A 12 14.20 9.93 14.35
N TRP A 13 13.08 9.47 13.78
CA TRP A 13 13.04 8.29 12.91
C TRP A 13 14.01 8.37 11.74
N ARG A 14 14.06 9.52 11.06
CA ARG A 14 14.93 9.76 9.89
C ARG A 14 16.42 9.91 10.23
N GLN A 15 16.79 10.03 11.51
CA GLN A 15 18.21 10.01 11.90
C GLN A 15 18.83 8.61 11.71
N ARG A 16 18.00 7.58 11.64
CA ARG A 16 18.41 6.22 11.29
C ARG A 16 18.51 6.10 9.76
N PRO A 17 19.69 5.78 9.20
CA PRO A 17 19.84 5.67 7.75
C PRO A 17 18.83 4.70 7.14
N GLY A 18 18.15 5.13 6.07
CA GLY A 18 17.16 4.33 5.34
C GLY A 18 15.75 4.27 5.94
N MET A 19 15.52 4.85 7.12
CA MET A 19 14.19 4.88 7.75
C MET A 19 13.34 6.05 7.23
N LEU A 20 12.33 5.73 6.42
CA LEU A 20 11.51 6.74 5.73
C LEU A 20 10.05 6.83 6.21
N GLY A 21 9.59 5.83 6.95
CA GLY A 21 8.20 5.73 7.42
C GLY A 21 8.00 4.48 8.25
N PHE A 22 6.74 4.17 8.54
CA PHE A 22 6.34 2.99 9.31
C PHE A 22 5.46 2.04 8.50
N ARG A 23 5.39 0.79 8.94
CA ARG A 23 4.48 -0.21 8.37
C ARG A 23 3.91 -1.10 9.47
N PHE A 24 2.60 -1.33 9.46
CA PHE A 24 1.93 -2.23 10.41
C PHE A 24 0.95 -3.18 9.72
N THR A 25 0.67 -4.31 10.37
CA THR A 25 -0.32 -5.28 9.92
C THR A 25 -1.47 -5.51 10.89
N PHE A 26 -1.33 -5.13 12.15
CA PHE A 26 -2.33 -5.33 13.22
C PHE A 26 -2.91 -6.76 13.33
N ASN A 27 -2.16 -7.77 12.91
CA ASN A 27 -2.64 -9.15 12.84
C ASN A 27 -2.70 -9.86 14.21
N GLN A 28 -2.00 -9.36 15.24
CA GLN A 28 -2.01 -10.00 16.56
C GLN A 28 -3.32 -9.70 17.30
N PRO A 29 -3.86 -10.64 18.12
CA PRO A 29 -5.14 -10.45 18.80
C PRO A 29 -5.24 -9.12 19.57
N GLN A 30 -4.17 -8.72 20.26
CA GLN A 30 -4.13 -7.48 21.05
C GLN A 30 -4.05 -6.20 20.19
N GLN A 31 -3.82 -6.32 18.89
CA GLN A 31 -3.71 -5.21 17.95
C GLN A 31 -5.01 -4.96 17.19
N GLN A 32 -5.95 -5.91 17.21
CA GLN A 32 -7.21 -5.80 16.46
C GLN A 32 -8.03 -4.57 16.88
N SER A 33 -8.01 -4.22 18.18
CA SER A 33 -8.71 -3.05 18.70
C SER A 33 -8.06 -1.71 18.29
N TRP A 34 -6.77 -1.71 17.93
CA TRP A 34 -6.01 -0.49 17.60
C TRP A 34 -6.54 0.26 16.38
N TRP A 35 -7.34 -0.38 15.54
CA TRP A 35 -8.06 0.28 14.45
C TRP A 35 -9.05 1.34 14.93
N THR A 36 -9.59 1.20 16.14
CA THR A 36 -10.80 1.93 16.56
C THR A 36 -10.80 2.41 18.01
N ASP A 37 -9.98 1.84 18.90
CA ASP A 37 -10.02 2.11 20.34
C ASP A 37 -9.25 3.37 20.78
N GLY A 38 -8.60 4.08 19.84
CA GLY A 38 -7.82 5.29 20.11
C GLY A 38 -6.40 5.05 20.63
N SER A 39 -5.97 3.79 20.82
CA SER A 39 -4.63 3.45 21.31
C SER A 39 -3.49 4.00 20.45
N LEU A 40 -3.77 4.31 19.18
CA LEU A 40 -2.82 4.83 18.20
C LEU A 40 -2.99 6.32 17.87
N ASP A 41 -3.92 7.04 18.52
CA ASP A 41 -4.20 8.45 18.17
C ASP A 41 -2.96 9.34 18.29
N TRP A 42 -2.15 9.13 19.33
CA TRP A 42 -0.86 9.82 19.49
C TRP A 42 0.10 9.53 18.33
N PHE A 43 0.09 8.30 17.80
CA PHE A 43 1.01 7.85 16.76
C PHE A 43 0.66 8.49 15.42
N TRP A 44 -0.63 8.53 15.07
CA TRP A 44 -1.10 9.20 13.85
C TRP A 44 -0.75 10.68 13.86
N ALA A 45 -1.03 11.37 14.98
CA ALA A 45 -0.69 12.78 15.14
C ALA A 45 0.82 13.04 15.08
N ALA A 46 1.64 12.16 15.68
CA ALA A 46 3.10 12.28 15.62
C ALA A 46 3.63 12.05 14.20
N CYS A 47 3.16 11.03 13.48
CA CYS A 47 3.55 10.77 12.10
C CYS A 47 3.14 11.90 11.15
N GLU A 48 1.94 12.47 11.34
CA GLU A 48 1.47 13.61 10.55
C GLU A 48 2.40 14.82 10.74
N ARG A 49 2.69 15.17 11.99
CA ARG A 49 3.58 16.28 12.36
C ARG A 49 4.98 16.12 11.75
N GLU A 50 5.55 14.93 11.84
CA GLU A 50 6.89 14.62 11.31
C GLU A 50 6.88 14.27 9.82
N LYS A 51 5.71 14.30 9.15
CA LYS A 51 5.51 13.95 7.74
C LYS A 51 6.07 12.56 7.41
N LEU A 52 5.87 11.60 8.31
CA LEU A 52 6.33 10.21 8.16
C LEU A 52 5.20 9.35 7.58
N PRO A 53 5.31 8.88 6.33
CA PRO A 53 4.28 8.04 5.73
C PRO A 53 4.12 6.71 6.48
N VAL A 54 2.90 6.18 6.47
CA VAL A 54 2.58 4.88 7.10
C VAL A 54 1.93 3.94 6.07
N GLY A 55 2.41 2.69 6.04
CA GLY A 55 1.81 1.59 5.29
C GLY A 55 1.01 0.66 6.18
N LEU A 56 -0.17 0.25 5.75
CA LEU A 56 -1.05 -0.62 6.52
C LEU A 56 -1.56 -1.79 5.66
N LEU A 57 -1.42 -3.01 6.20
CA LEU A 57 -2.22 -4.14 5.74
C LEU A 57 -3.65 -3.95 6.26
N ALA A 58 -4.49 -3.32 5.44
CA ALA A 58 -5.83 -2.87 5.84
C ALA A 58 -6.98 -3.71 5.26
N GLY A 59 -6.71 -4.91 4.73
CA GLY A 59 -7.75 -5.78 4.17
C GLY A 59 -8.84 -6.10 5.19
N GLY A 60 -10.10 -5.85 4.85
CA GLY A 60 -11.24 -5.95 5.78
C GLY A 60 -11.41 -4.77 6.74
N HIS A 61 -10.56 -3.73 6.67
CA HIS A 61 -10.57 -2.58 7.58
C HIS A 61 -10.65 -1.22 6.84
N MET A 62 -11.13 -1.19 5.59
CA MET A 62 -11.17 0.03 4.77
C MET A 62 -11.96 1.18 5.44
N ALA A 63 -13.05 0.89 6.14
CA ALA A 63 -13.83 1.89 6.86
C ALA A 63 -13.03 2.53 8.02
N ALA A 64 -12.27 1.73 8.77
CA ALA A 64 -11.41 2.25 9.85
C ALA A 64 -10.22 3.03 9.29
N PHE A 65 -9.58 2.49 8.25
CA PHE A 65 -8.51 3.17 7.52
C PHE A 65 -8.95 4.55 7.02
N GLY A 66 -10.14 4.62 6.39
CA GLY A 66 -10.71 5.88 5.89
C GLY A 66 -10.90 6.92 6.99
N LYS A 67 -11.41 6.52 8.16
CA LYS A 67 -11.55 7.42 9.33
C LYS A 67 -10.21 7.97 9.82
N ILE A 68 -9.15 7.15 9.80
CA ILE A 68 -7.79 7.61 10.15
C ILE A 68 -7.31 8.64 9.12
N ALA A 69 -7.45 8.33 7.83
CA ALA A 69 -7.05 9.22 6.73
C ALA A 69 -7.79 10.56 6.74
N GLU A 70 -9.10 10.56 7.03
CA GLU A 70 -9.94 11.77 7.13
C GLU A 70 -9.57 12.64 8.34
N ARG A 71 -9.19 12.03 9.47
CA ARG A 71 -8.75 12.76 10.68
C ARG A 71 -7.34 13.36 10.55
N HIS A 72 -6.50 12.77 9.71
CA HIS A 72 -5.11 13.17 9.50
C HIS A 72 -4.82 13.47 8.02
N PRO A 73 -5.43 14.53 7.45
CA PRO A 73 -5.32 14.84 6.02
C PRO A 73 -3.89 15.18 5.56
N GLY A 74 -2.99 15.56 6.47
CA GLY A 74 -1.57 15.78 6.19
C GLY A 74 -0.71 14.52 6.25
N LEU A 75 -1.24 13.41 6.79
CA LEU A 75 -0.53 12.14 6.91
C LEU A 75 -0.71 11.30 5.64
N LYS A 76 0.40 11.04 4.94
CA LYS A 76 0.44 10.08 3.84
C LYS A 76 0.25 8.66 4.34
N LEU A 77 -0.82 8.00 3.91
CA LEU A 77 -1.14 6.61 4.22
C LEU A 77 -1.13 5.78 2.93
N HIS A 78 -0.63 4.55 2.97
CA HIS A 78 -0.79 3.62 1.86
C HIS A 78 -1.35 2.28 2.28
N ILE A 79 -2.22 1.75 1.43
CA ILE A 79 -2.88 0.46 1.57
C ILE A 79 -1.96 -0.59 0.95
N ASP A 80 -1.57 -1.59 1.74
CA ASP A 80 -0.73 -2.69 1.26
C ASP A 80 -1.51 -3.68 0.38
N HIS A 81 -0.81 -4.30 -0.58
CA HIS A 81 -1.24 -5.49 -1.32
C HIS A 81 -2.65 -5.39 -1.93
N LEU A 82 -2.92 -4.33 -2.69
CA LEU A 82 -4.22 -4.06 -3.33
C LEU A 82 -5.39 -3.98 -2.33
N GLY A 83 -5.11 -3.72 -1.04
CA GLY A 83 -6.10 -3.72 0.03
C GLY A 83 -6.70 -5.08 0.34
N ARG A 84 -6.04 -6.16 -0.06
CA ARG A 84 -6.47 -7.53 0.23
C ARG A 84 -5.91 -7.98 1.57
N ARG A 85 -6.39 -9.11 2.08
CA ARG A 85 -5.94 -9.71 3.36
C ARG A 85 -4.49 -10.25 3.36
N GLY A 86 -3.68 -9.91 2.36
CA GLY A 86 -2.30 -10.39 2.20
C GLY A 86 -2.23 -11.88 1.80
N GLY A 87 -1.05 -12.48 1.93
CA GLY A 87 -0.78 -13.86 1.47
C GLY A 87 -1.46 -14.99 2.24
N GLY A 88 -2.17 -14.70 3.33
CA GLY A 88 -2.83 -15.72 4.18
C GLY A 88 -4.33 -15.90 3.92
N GLY A 89 -4.94 -15.07 3.07
CA GLY A 89 -6.41 -15.05 2.91
C GLY A 89 -7.00 -16.20 2.10
N GLY A 90 -6.20 -16.91 1.30
CA GLY A 90 -6.63 -18.03 0.46
C GLY A 90 -7.57 -17.68 -0.70
N GLU A 91 -8.31 -16.57 -0.61
CA GLU A 91 -9.22 -16.05 -1.63
C GLU A 91 -8.45 -15.69 -2.92
N LYS A 92 -9.05 -16.05 -4.06
CA LYS A 92 -8.54 -15.79 -5.41
C LYS A 92 -9.64 -15.24 -6.31
N ASP A 93 -9.25 -14.71 -7.44
CA ASP A 93 -10.11 -14.25 -8.53
C ASP A 93 -11.17 -13.27 -8.01
N ALA A 94 -12.42 -13.34 -8.50
CA ALA A 94 -13.48 -12.44 -8.08
C ALA A 94 -13.69 -12.40 -6.54
N ALA A 95 -13.49 -13.53 -5.84
CA ALA A 95 -13.65 -13.57 -4.38
C ALA A 95 -12.61 -12.70 -3.67
N ALA A 96 -11.36 -12.67 -4.16
CA ALA A 96 -10.33 -11.79 -3.61
C ALA A 96 -10.67 -10.30 -3.81
N PHE A 97 -11.49 -9.94 -4.80
CA PHE A 97 -11.84 -8.57 -5.14
C PHE A 97 -13.27 -8.16 -4.73
N ALA A 98 -13.95 -8.97 -3.93
CA ALA A 98 -15.36 -8.73 -3.56
C ALA A 98 -15.60 -7.39 -2.83
N ASP A 99 -14.67 -6.98 -1.96
CA ASP A 99 -14.71 -5.70 -1.23
C ASP A 99 -13.87 -4.59 -1.92
N LEU A 100 -13.52 -4.75 -3.20
CA LEU A 100 -12.79 -3.73 -3.95
C LEU A 100 -13.48 -2.36 -3.95
N PRO A 101 -14.82 -2.23 -4.11
CA PRO A 101 -15.49 -0.93 -4.10
C PRO A 101 -15.22 -0.11 -2.84
N ASP A 102 -15.12 -0.73 -1.67
CA ASP A 102 -14.83 -0.06 -0.40
C ASP A 102 -13.43 0.58 -0.40
N MET A 103 -12.45 -0.09 -1.01
CA MET A 103 -11.12 0.45 -1.17
C MET A 103 -11.08 1.59 -2.21
N LEU A 104 -11.74 1.41 -3.35
CA LEU A 104 -11.77 2.44 -4.40
C LEU A 104 -12.42 3.74 -3.90
N ALA A 105 -13.42 3.64 -3.01
CA ALA A 105 -14.05 4.81 -2.39
C ALA A 105 -13.07 5.68 -1.59
N LEU A 106 -11.96 5.13 -1.10
CA LEU A 106 -10.91 5.87 -0.39
C LEU A 106 -10.06 6.73 -1.32
N ALA A 107 -10.12 6.52 -2.64
CA ALA A 107 -9.34 7.31 -3.60
C ALA A 107 -9.71 8.81 -3.60
N LYS A 108 -10.90 9.16 -3.09
CA LYS A 108 -11.33 10.55 -2.83
C LYS A 108 -10.42 11.29 -1.84
N LEU A 109 -9.66 10.55 -1.01
CA LEU A 109 -8.75 11.10 -0.01
C LEU A 109 -7.35 11.24 -0.62
N PRO A 110 -6.84 12.47 -0.85
CA PRO A 110 -5.60 12.69 -1.59
C PRO A 110 -4.35 12.18 -0.85
N ASN A 111 -4.45 12.01 0.48
CA ASN A 111 -3.39 11.48 1.33
C ASN A 111 -3.34 9.95 1.37
N VAL A 112 -4.16 9.25 0.58
CA VAL A 112 -4.18 7.79 0.48
C VAL A 112 -3.61 7.31 -0.85
N GLY A 113 -2.65 6.39 -0.80
CA GLY A 113 -2.16 5.62 -1.93
C GLY A 113 -2.32 4.11 -1.75
N VAL A 114 -1.96 3.34 -2.77
CA VAL A 114 -2.12 1.89 -2.80
C VAL A 114 -0.86 1.23 -3.34
N LYS A 115 -0.43 0.17 -2.67
CA LYS A 115 0.62 -0.72 -3.15
C LYS A 115 -0.02 -1.81 -4.00
N MET A 116 0.19 -1.74 -5.31
CA MET A 116 -0.25 -2.74 -6.28
C MET A 116 0.68 -3.97 -6.27
N SER A 117 0.90 -4.54 -5.09
CA SER A 117 1.86 -5.63 -4.90
C SER A 117 1.22 -6.99 -4.67
N GLY A 118 1.96 -8.03 -5.04
CA GLY A 118 1.54 -9.41 -4.87
C GLY A 118 0.37 -9.83 -5.77
N ALA A 119 0.10 -9.09 -6.84
CA ALA A 119 -1.03 -9.33 -7.73
C ALA A 119 -1.15 -10.80 -8.20
N PRO A 120 -0.07 -11.49 -8.65
CA PRO A 120 -0.17 -12.88 -9.12
C PRO A 120 -0.78 -13.87 -8.12
N SER A 121 -0.60 -13.63 -6.82
CA SER A 121 -1.13 -14.52 -5.77
C SER A 121 -2.66 -14.55 -5.69
N TYR A 122 -3.32 -13.50 -6.18
CA TYR A 122 -4.78 -13.38 -6.18
C TYR A 122 -5.43 -13.99 -7.42
N SER A 123 -4.65 -14.68 -8.26
CA SER A 123 -5.14 -15.34 -9.46
C SER A 123 -5.04 -16.86 -9.37
N SER A 124 -6.03 -17.55 -9.92
CA SER A 124 -5.96 -18.97 -10.27
C SER A 124 -5.52 -19.23 -11.72
N ASP A 125 -5.65 -18.23 -12.61
CA ASP A 125 -5.19 -18.32 -14.00
C ASP A 125 -3.66 -18.50 -14.09
N PRO A 126 -3.15 -19.11 -15.18
CA PRO A 126 -1.73 -19.07 -15.50
C PRO A 126 -1.27 -17.66 -15.89
N TYR A 127 0.05 -17.43 -15.91
CA TYR A 127 0.63 -16.19 -16.46
C TYR A 127 0.05 -15.89 -17.86
N PRO A 128 -0.39 -14.65 -18.13
CA PRO A 128 -0.13 -13.42 -17.36
C PRO A 128 -1.23 -13.03 -16.36
N TYR A 129 -2.06 -13.96 -15.88
CA TYR A 129 -3.09 -13.71 -14.86
C TYR A 129 -4.19 -12.74 -15.33
N ARG A 130 -4.71 -12.95 -16.55
CA ARG A 130 -5.60 -11.99 -17.24
C ARG A 130 -6.90 -11.72 -16.48
N ASN A 131 -7.42 -12.72 -15.77
CA ASN A 131 -8.64 -12.59 -14.98
C ASN A 131 -8.59 -11.50 -13.90
N ILE A 132 -7.40 -11.07 -13.43
CA ILE A 132 -7.28 -9.99 -12.44
C ILE A 132 -6.89 -8.63 -13.00
N HIS A 133 -6.57 -8.54 -14.31
CA HIS A 133 -6.12 -7.29 -14.94
C HIS A 133 -7.17 -6.17 -14.85
N GLY A 134 -8.45 -6.53 -14.97
CA GLY A 134 -9.55 -5.58 -14.85
C GLY A 134 -9.63 -4.91 -13.48
N TYR A 135 -9.29 -5.62 -12.40
CA TYR A 135 -9.25 -5.04 -11.06
C TYR A 135 -8.04 -4.12 -10.88
N LEU A 136 -6.88 -4.48 -11.45
CA LEU A 136 -5.70 -3.61 -11.43
C LEU A 136 -5.97 -2.29 -12.17
N HIS A 137 -6.71 -2.33 -13.27
CA HIS A 137 -7.08 -1.13 -14.02
C HIS A 137 -8.04 -0.24 -13.21
N GLN A 138 -9.06 -0.81 -12.56
CA GLN A 138 -9.95 -0.05 -11.68
C GLN A 138 -9.21 0.65 -10.53
N ILE A 139 -8.21 -0.02 -9.95
CA ILE A 139 -7.37 0.56 -8.90
C ILE A 139 -6.53 1.72 -9.46
N PHE A 140 -5.92 1.53 -10.63
CA PHE A 140 -5.17 2.57 -11.30
C PHE A 140 -6.03 3.79 -11.64
N ASP A 141 -7.23 3.60 -12.21
CA ASP A 141 -8.14 4.69 -12.58
C ASP A 141 -8.58 5.50 -11.35
N ALA A 142 -8.81 4.83 -10.22
CA ALA A 142 -9.23 5.51 -8.99
C ALA A 142 -8.09 6.30 -8.34
N PHE A 143 -6.92 5.68 -8.13
CA PHE A 143 -5.83 6.30 -7.37
C PHE A 143 -4.91 7.17 -8.23
N GLY A 144 -4.79 6.85 -9.52
CA GLY A 144 -3.87 7.45 -10.47
C GLY A 144 -2.42 6.95 -10.32
N PRO A 145 -1.55 7.27 -11.29
CA PRO A 145 -0.17 6.77 -11.34
C PRO A 145 0.69 7.25 -10.17
N SER A 146 0.45 8.47 -9.66
CA SER A 146 1.23 9.04 -8.55
C SER A 146 0.92 8.45 -7.17
N ARG A 147 -0.15 7.65 -7.05
CA ARG A 147 -0.58 7.02 -5.79
C ARG A 147 -0.73 5.50 -5.90
N SER A 148 -0.22 4.91 -6.98
CA SER A 148 -0.24 3.48 -7.24
C SER A 148 1.20 2.97 -7.30
N PHE A 149 1.58 2.07 -6.40
CA PHE A 149 2.98 1.68 -6.20
C PHE A 149 3.17 0.19 -6.50
N TRP A 150 3.93 -0.14 -7.55
CA TRP A 150 4.27 -1.52 -7.83
C TRP A 150 5.18 -2.12 -6.75
N GLY A 151 5.06 -3.42 -6.53
CA GLY A 151 6.02 -4.22 -5.78
C GLY A 151 5.73 -5.70 -5.93
N THR A 152 6.74 -6.55 -5.79
CA THR A 152 6.55 -8.00 -6.04
C THR A 152 5.81 -8.70 -4.92
N ASP A 153 6.27 -8.50 -3.69
CA ASP A 153 5.97 -9.41 -2.57
C ASP A 153 6.50 -10.84 -2.80
N ILE A 154 7.73 -10.90 -3.36
CA ILE A 154 8.31 -12.06 -4.04
C ILE A 154 8.32 -13.36 -3.22
N THR A 155 8.48 -13.29 -1.90
CA THR A 155 8.63 -14.48 -1.03
C THR A 155 7.38 -15.35 -0.95
N ARG A 156 6.25 -14.89 -1.50
CA ARG A 156 5.00 -15.66 -1.57
C ARG A 156 4.41 -15.74 -2.99
N MET A 157 5.16 -15.32 -4.01
CA MET A 157 4.65 -15.33 -5.37
C MET A 157 4.64 -16.76 -5.94
N PRO A 158 3.57 -17.14 -6.67
CA PRO A 158 3.50 -18.44 -7.33
C PRO A 158 4.34 -18.48 -8.62
N CYS A 159 5.14 -17.46 -8.89
CA CYS A 159 5.81 -17.23 -10.17
C CYS A 159 7.17 -16.54 -9.99
N SER A 160 7.91 -16.41 -11.08
CA SER A 160 9.22 -15.77 -11.06
C SER A 160 9.14 -14.26 -10.80
N TYR A 161 10.26 -13.68 -10.37
CA TYR A 161 10.41 -12.22 -10.30
C TYR A 161 10.19 -11.58 -11.68
N ARG A 162 10.66 -12.22 -12.75
CA ARG A 162 10.48 -11.76 -14.12
C ARG A 162 9.00 -11.60 -14.45
N GLU A 163 8.19 -12.62 -14.18
CA GLU A 163 6.75 -12.58 -14.42
C GLU A 163 6.04 -11.51 -13.58
N CYS A 164 6.48 -11.26 -12.34
CA CYS A 164 5.95 -10.15 -11.53
C CYS A 164 6.19 -8.79 -12.18
N VAL A 165 7.34 -8.61 -12.84
CA VAL A 165 7.70 -7.38 -13.55
C VAL A 165 6.96 -7.30 -14.87
N THR A 166 7.05 -8.33 -15.73
CA THR A 166 6.50 -8.30 -17.09
C THR A 166 4.99 -8.27 -17.10
N MET A 167 4.32 -8.84 -16.09
CA MET A 167 2.88 -8.66 -15.93
C MET A 167 2.50 -7.17 -15.92
N PHE A 168 3.24 -6.30 -15.22
CA PHE A 168 2.96 -4.87 -15.19
C PHE A 168 3.55 -4.10 -16.37
N THR A 169 4.72 -4.49 -16.87
CA THR A 169 5.43 -3.69 -17.89
C THR A 169 5.11 -4.05 -19.33
N GLU A 170 4.62 -5.26 -19.58
CA GLU A 170 4.37 -5.83 -20.92
C GLU A 170 2.91 -6.24 -21.10
N GLU A 171 2.25 -6.77 -20.06
CA GLU A 171 0.93 -7.42 -20.19
C GLU A 171 -0.27 -6.50 -19.82
N LEU A 172 -0.01 -5.32 -19.22
CA LEU A 172 -1.03 -4.29 -18.95
C LEU A 172 -0.94 -3.17 -20.01
N PRO A 173 -1.67 -3.27 -21.14
CA PRO A 173 -1.51 -2.33 -22.26
C PRO A 173 -1.89 -0.87 -21.94
N TRP A 174 -2.65 -0.66 -20.87
CA TRP A 174 -3.01 0.67 -20.36
C TRP A 174 -1.90 1.31 -19.52
N LEU A 175 -1.01 0.53 -18.91
CA LEU A 175 0.09 1.05 -18.09
C LEU A 175 1.34 1.31 -18.96
N LYS A 176 1.44 2.52 -19.53
CA LYS A 176 2.49 2.87 -20.50
C LYS A 176 3.07 4.27 -20.25
N GLY A 177 4.17 4.58 -20.92
CA GLY A 177 4.79 5.90 -20.87
C GLY A 177 5.17 6.34 -19.46
N SER A 178 4.93 7.62 -19.14
CA SER A 178 5.22 8.21 -17.83
C SER A 178 4.47 7.54 -16.68
N ASP A 179 3.27 7.03 -16.93
CA ASP A 179 2.43 6.41 -15.90
C ASP A 179 3.05 5.10 -15.44
N ARG A 180 3.59 4.31 -16.38
CA ARG A 180 4.37 3.12 -16.04
C ARG A 180 5.59 3.48 -15.20
N ASP A 181 6.34 4.51 -15.56
CA ASP A 181 7.55 4.91 -14.82
C ASP A 181 7.21 5.41 -13.40
N LEU A 182 6.07 6.08 -13.24
CA LEU A 182 5.51 6.45 -11.93
C LEU A 182 5.19 5.19 -11.11
N VAL A 183 4.33 4.32 -11.64
CA VAL A 183 3.86 3.14 -10.92
C VAL A 183 5.00 2.18 -10.58
N MET A 184 5.95 1.98 -11.50
CA MET A 184 7.06 1.04 -11.36
C MET A 184 8.21 1.54 -10.47
N GLY A 185 8.15 2.77 -9.94
CA GLY A 185 9.11 3.19 -8.93
C GLY A 185 9.13 4.66 -8.55
N ARG A 186 8.90 5.59 -9.50
CA ARG A 186 9.03 7.02 -9.19
C ARG A 186 8.00 7.49 -8.18
N ALA A 187 6.76 7.03 -8.29
CA ALA A 187 5.68 7.41 -7.38
C ALA A 187 5.96 7.00 -5.93
N VAL A 188 6.49 5.80 -5.68
CA VAL A 188 6.83 5.37 -4.31
C VAL A 188 8.04 6.13 -3.74
N CYS A 189 9.02 6.46 -4.59
CA CYS A 189 10.13 7.33 -4.18
C CYS A 189 9.63 8.71 -3.75
N ASP A 190 8.78 9.34 -4.56
CA ASP A 190 8.18 10.65 -4.26
C ASP A 190 7.25 10.58 -3.04
N TRP A 191 6.52 9.48 -2.88
CA TRP A 191 5.65 9.24 -1.73
C TRP A 191 6.43 9.22 -0.42
N LEU A 192 7.54 8.48 -0.40
CA LEU A 192 8.41 8.29 0.77
C LEU A 192 9.41 9.43 0.99
N GLY A 193 9.64 10.30 -0.01
CA GLY A 193 10.74 11.24 -0.02
C GLY A 193 12.11 10.55 -0.17
N TRP A 194 12.14 9.38 -0.80
CA TRP A 194 13.37 8.66 -1.11
C TRP A 194 14.09 9.40 -2.24
N LYS A 195 15.24 10.03 -1.94
CA LYS A 195 16.09 10.63 -2.97
C LYS A 195 16.70 9.53 -3.82
N HIS A 196 16.23 9.40 -5.06
CA HIS A 196 16.87 8.55 -6.04
C HIS A 196 18.34 9.01 -6.13
N PRO A 197 19.35 8.18 -5.85
CA PRO A 197 20.72 8.54 -6.20
C PRO A 197 20.67 8.78 -7.70
N ALA A 198 20.97 10.00 -8.15
CA ALA A 198 20.76 10.42 -9.54
C ALA A 198 21.16 9.28 -10.48
N ARG A 199 20.29 8.93 -11.44
CA ARG A 199 20.69 8.02 -12.52
C ARG A 199 21.97 8.63 -13.10
N ALA A 200 23.11 7.98 -12.86
CA ALA A 200 24.35 8.30 -13.53
C ALA A 200 24.19 8.09 -15.04
#